data_AF-A0A5D2LRI7-F1
#
_entry.id   AF-A0A5D2LRI7-F1
#
_cell.length_a   1.000
_cell.length_b   1.000
_cell.length_c   1.000
_cell.angle_alpha   90.00
_cell.angle_beta   90.00
_cell.angle_gamma   90.00
#
_symmetry.space_group_name_H-M   'P 1'
#
loop_
_entity.id
_entity.type
_entity.pdbx_description
1 polymer ?
#
loop_
_entity_poly.entity_id
_entity_poly.type
_entity_poly.pdbx_seq_one_letter_code
_entity_poly.pdbx_strand_id
1 'polypeptide(L)'
;MMFEDPQEPDISFAADHFPDQEPDVIQCSQGHRTTLSLRTQQGGSICLLCLSNLISNPRAPTLHVSYVLSQLSDALSQPLFLTSLLSFHPHFLISPLLHALSSFDNDPIAQQLIDIISALCASANDSVTADFIAQVAEKLSSGALAWSRRQLYMLHCLGILLNCQINDPCMHIRDKEALVSNLVAGLQLPSDEIRGEILFVLYKLSIQGYASRDGLGANVLQAFCPSLLRLSMEALLKTQRDDVRLNGVGLSNCFLH
;
A
#
# COMPACT_ATOMS: atom_id res chain seq x y z
N MET A 1 57.68 71.48 19.70
CA MET A 1 57.44 70.53 18.60
C MET A 1 57.26 69.18 19.24
N MET A 2 56.00 68.73 19.31
CA MET A 2 55.62 67.42 19.83
C MET A 2 55.83 66.40 18.71
N PHE A 3 56.43 65.26 19.01
CA PHE A 3 56.50 64.12 18.10
C PHE A 3 55.32 63.20 18.42
N GLU A 4 54.44 63.03 17.43
CA GLU A 4 53.27 62.17 17.48
C GLU A 4 53.68 60.70 17.33
N ASP A 5 53.14 59.83 18.20
CA ASP A 5 53.17 58.37 18.06
C ASP A 5 52.28 57.92 16.89
N PRO A 6 52.65 56.87 16.12
CA PRO A 6 51.75 56.30 15.13
C PRO A 6 50.71 55.39 15.81
N GLN A 7 49.44 55.77 15.74
CA GLN A 7 48.31 54.92 16.11
C GLN A 7 48.22 53.71 15.16
N GLU A 8 48.30 52.51 15.73
CA GLU A 8 47.88 51.27 15.06
C GLU A 8 46.36 51.32 14.82
N PRO A 9 45.85 50.89 13.66
CA PRO A 9 44.41 50.80 13.43
C PRO A 9 43.84 49.60 14.19
N ASP A 10 42.95 49.88 15.15
CA ASP A 10 42.04 48.89 15.75
C ASP A 10 41.16 48.30 14.63
N ILE A 11 41.57 47.15 14.10
CA ILE A 11 40.71 46.32 13.26
C ILE A 11 39.73 45.64 14.21
N SER A 12 38.65 46.34 14.56
CA SER A 12 37.48 45.70 15.15
C SER A 12 36.93 44.72 14.12
N PHE A 13 37.18 43.42 14.32
CA PHE A 13 36.46 42.36 13.63
C PHE A 13 34.99 42.49 14.00
N ALA A 14 34.24 43.24 13.21
CA ALA A 14 32.80 43.14 13.16
C ALA A 14 32.50 41.72 12.65
N ALA A 15 32.29 40.81 13.60
CA ALA A 15 31.73 39.51 13.31
C ALA A 15 30.36 39.77 12.70
N ASP A 16 30.27 39.68 11.38
CA ASP A 16 29.02 39.56 10.65
C ASP A 16 28.23 38.44 11.32
N HIS A 17 27.24 38.84 12.12
CA HIS A 17 26.17 37.96 12.57
C HIS A 17 25.43 37.55 11.31
N PHE A 18 25.87 36.47 10.68
CA PHE A 18 24.97 35.61 9.94
C PHE A 18 23.88 35.23 10.95
N PRO A 19 22.60 35.59 10.74
CA PRO A 19 21.57 35.00 11.56
C PRO A 19 21.68 33.50 11.32
N ASP A 20 22.10 32.76 12.35
CA ASP A 20 21.88 31.33 12.43
C ASP A 20 20.39 31.14 12.12
N GLN A 21 20.07 30.65 10.91
CA GLN A 21 18.74 30.16 10.63
C GLN A 21 18.55 28.98 11.58
N GLU A 22 17.93 29.24 12.73
CA GLU A 22 17.44 28.17 13.59
C GLU A 22 16.71 27.18 12.68
N PRO A 23 17.11 25.90 12.67
CA PRO A 23 16.46 24.93 11.81
C PRO A 23 14.98 24.89 12.21
N ASP A 24 14.11 25.43 11.35
CA ASP A 24 12.66 25.51 11.58
C ASP A 24 12.18 24.23 12.27
N VAL A 25 11.82 24.35 13.55
CA VAL A 25 11.48 23.18 14.35
C VAL A 25 10.20 22.59 13.78
N ILE A 26 10.33 21.45 13.11
CA ILE A 26 9.20 20.77 12.48
C ILE A 26 8.41 20.06 13.58
N GLN A 27 7.49 20.77 14.21
CA GLN A 27 6.56 20.19 15.17
C GLN A 27 5.12 20.31 14.68
N CYS A 28 4.40 19.19 14.75
CA CYS A 28 2.96 19.23 14.59
C CYS A 28 2.31 19.89 15.81
N SER A 29 1.12 20.44 15.64
CA SER A 29 0.35 21.10 16.72
C SER A 29 -0.09 20.16 17.85
N GLN A 30 0.07 18.84 17.68
CA GLN A 30 -0.29 17.82 18.68
C GLN A 30 0.90 17.39 19.56
N GLY A 31 2.07 18.01 19.42
CA GLY A 31 3.24 17.71 20.26
C GLY A 31 3.89 16.35 19.97
N HIS A 32 3.61 15.72 18.83
CA HIS A 32 4.30 14.50 18.42
C HIS A 32 5.78 14.75 18.15
N ARG A 33 6.58 13.67 18.26
CA ARG A 33 8.02 13.70 18.02
C ARG A 33 8.33 14.27 16.63
N THR A 34 9.32 15.16 16.57
CA THR A 34 9.78 15.80 15.32
C THR A 34 10.23 14.78 14.26
N THR A 35 10.74 13.62 14.68
CA THR A 35 11.13 12.52 13.79
C THR A 35 9.97 11.92 13.01
N LEU A 36 8.73 12.13 13.45
CA LEU A 36 7.51 11.70 12.74
C LEU A 36 6.95 12.79 11.83
N SER A 37 7.58 13.96 11.76
CA SER A 37 7.16 15.07 10.89
C SER A 37 8.12 15.21 9.72
N LEU A 38 7.65 14.86 8.53
CA LEU A 38 8.44 14.91 7.31
C LEU A 38 8.14 16.19 6.54
N ARG A 39 9.18 16.91 6.10
CA ARG A 39 9.01 18.15 5.32
C ARG A 39 8.56 17.83 3.90
N THR A 40 7.62 18.62 3.40
CA THR A 40 7.27 18.66 1.98
C THR A 40 8.06 19.76 1.27
N GLN A 41 8.29 19.61 -0.03
CA GLN A 41 8.97 20.60 -0.87
C GLN A 41 8.18 21.91 -1.01
N GLN A 42 6.87 21.89 -0.75
CA GLN A 42 5.99 23.06 -0.84
C GLN A 42 6.02 23.94 0.43
N GLY A 43 6.94 23.69 1.37
CA GLY A 43 7.10 24.52 2.58
C GLY A 43 6.19 24.12 3.75
N GLY A 44 5.73 22.86 3.80
CA GLY A 44 4.92 22.30 4.89
C GLY A 44 5.55 21.05 5.50
N SER A 45 4.80 20.39 6.39
CA SER A 45 5.19 19.06 6.89
C SER A 45 3.99 18.16 7.11
N ILE A 46 4.20 16.85 6.93
CA ILE A 46 3.23 15.81 7.23
C ILE A 46 3.70 15.08 8.49
N CYS A 47 2.89 15.15 9.54
CA CYS A 47 3.08 14.32 10.71
C CYS A 47 2.46 12.94 10.47
N LEU A 48 3.31 11.90 10.38
CA LEU A 48 2.89 10.54 10.09
C LEU A 48 1.90 10.00 11.12
N LEU A 49 2.03 10.39 12.40
CA LEU A 49 1.09 9.96 13.44
C LEU A 49 -0.27 10.66 13.34
N CYS A 50 -0.30 11.98 13.04
CA CYS A 50 -1.56 12.68 12.81
C CYS A 50 -2.29 12.13 11.58
N LEU A 51 -1.55 11.90 10.49
CA LEU A 51 -2.04 11.26 9.27
C LEU A 51 -2.63 9.88 9.60
N SER A 52 -1.86 9.02 10.27
CA SER A 52 -2.26 7.67 10.66
C SER A 52 -3.54 7.68 11.49
N ASN A 53 -3.63 8.54 12.50
CA ASN A 53 -4.82 8.66 13.35
C ASN A 53 -6.05 9.12 12.57
N LEU A 54 -5.87 10.02 11.59
CA LEU A 54 -6.97 10.52 10.76
C LEU A 54 -7.50 9.42 9.83
N ILE A 55 -6.62 8.75 9.08
CA ILE A 55 -7.03 7.72 8.11
C ILE A 55 -7.47 6.42 8.80
N SER A 56 -7.00 6.15 10.01
CA SER A 56 -7.43 4.97 10.78
C SER A 56 -8.74 5.19 11.53
N ASN A 57 -9.29 6.41 11.54
CA ASN A 57 -10.56 6.69 12.19
C ASN A 57 -11.73 6.51 11.20
N PRO A 58 -12.55 5.44 11.32
CA PRO A 58 -13.66 5.20 10.39
C PRO A 58 -14.77 6.26 10.48
N ARG A 59 -14.78 7.07 11.55
CA ARG A 59 -15.72 8.18 11.75
C ARG A 59 -15.18 9.52 11.25
N ALA A 60 -13.96 9.56 10.74
CA ALA A 60 -13.40 10.79 10.18
C ALA A 60 -14.22 11.23 8.95
N PRO A 61 -14.45 12.55 8.77
CA PRO A 61 -15.07 13.06 7.56
C PRO A 61 -14.29 12.63 6.32
N THR A 62 -14.97 12.01 5.35
CA THR A 62 -14.35 11.48 4.12
C THR A 62 -13.63 12.57 3.32
N LEU A 63 -14.10 13.81 3.36
CA LEU A 63 -13.44 14.96 2.76
C LEU A 63 -12.02 15.16 3.31
N HIS A 64 -11.84 15.06 4.63
CA HIS A 64 -10.52 15.21 5.26
C HIS A 64 -9.62 14.02 4.96
N VAL A 65 -10.19 12.81 4.92
CA VAL A 65 -9.44 11.60 4.55
C VAL A 65 -8.96 11.70 3.10
N SER A 66 -9.84 12.05 2.15
CA SER A 66 -9.43 12.22 0.76
C SER A 66 -8.42 13.34 0.58
N TYR A 67 -8.59 14.47 1.28
CA TYR A 67 -7.62 15.56 1.21
C TYR A 67 -6.24 15.12 1.72
N VAL A 68 -6.17 14.44 2.87
CA VAL A 68 -4.88 14.02 3.43
C VAL A 68 -4.21 12.93 2.59
N LEU A 69 -4.99 12.04 1.96
CA LEU A 69 -4.46 11.04 1.02
C LEU A 69 -3.92 11.70 -0.24
N SER A 70 -4.60 12.72 -0.78
CA SER A 70 -4.07 13.54 -1.89
C SER A 70 -2.74 14.21 -1.51
N GLN A 71 -2.67 14.83 -0.33
CA GLN A 71 -1.43 15.45 0.15
C GLN A 71 -0.31 14.42 0.34
N LEU A 72 -0.62 13.23 0.81
CA LEU A 72 0.34 12.14 0.92
C LEU A 72 0.82 11.68 -0.46
N SER A 73 -0.08 11.50 -1.42
CA SER A 73 0.26 11.12 -2.80
C SER A 73 1.20 12.14 -3.45
N ASP A 74 0.91 13.43 -3.29
CA ASP A 74 1.77 14.51 -3.79
C ASP A 74 3.14 14.50 -3.09
N ALA A 75 3.17 14.26 -1.78
CA ALA A 75 4.41 14.19 -1.01
C ALA A 75 5.26 12.97 -1.39
N LEU A 76 4.66 11.81 -1.67
CA LEU A 76 5.39 10.62 -2.11
C LEU A 76 6.05 10.80 -3.48
N SER A 77 5.52 11.71 -4.31
CA SER A 77 6.15 12.10 -5.58
C SER A 77 7.40 12.96 -5.39
N GLN A 78 7.68 13.45 -4.18
CA GLN A 78 8.83 14.28 -3.85
C GLN A 78 10.00 13.39 -3.39
N PRO A 79 11.16 13.39 -4.07
CA PRO A 79 12.25 12.46 -3.77
C PRO A 79 12.73 12.52 -2.32
N LEU A 80 12.91 13.72 -1.76
CA LEU A 80 13.41 13.89 -0.39
C LEU A 80 12.43 13.38 0.67
N PHE A 81 11.13 13.60 0.46
CA PHE A 81 10.09 13.11 1.35
C PHE A 81 10.06 11.58 1.34
N LEU A 82 10.02 11.00 0.12
CA LEU A 82 10.00 9.56 -0.09
C LEU A 82 11.23 8.87 0.51
N THR A 83 12.43 9.38 0.24
CA THR A 83 13.68 8.84 0.81
C THR A 83 13.65 8.90 2.34
N SER A 84 13.20 10.01 2.92
CA SER A 84 13.09 10.14 4.38
C SER A 84 12.10 9.15 4.97
N LEU A 85 10.93 9.01 4.35
CA LEU A 85 9.92 8.04 4.77
C LEU A 85 10.45 6.62 4.73
N LEU A 86 11.03 6.19 3.61
CA LEU A 86 11.48 4.81 3.42
C LEU A 86 12.74 4.47 4.22
N SER A 87 13.59 5.46 4.50
CA SER A 87 14.82 5.24 5.28
C SER A 87 14.57 5.15 6.78
N PHE A 88 13.66 5.96 7.31
CA PHE A 88 13.41 6.04 8.75
C PHE A 88 12.14 5.33 9.21
N HIS A 89 11.14 5.20 8.33
CA HIS A 89 9.80 4.71 8.65
C HIS A 89 9.21 3.75 7.60
N PRO A 90 9.99 2.78 7.05
CA PRO A 90 9.57 1.98 5.89
C PRO A 90 8.25 1.23 6.07
N HIS A 91 7.99 0.71 7.28
CA HIS A 91 6.79 -0.09 7.58
C HIS A 91 5.68 0.71 8.27
N PHE A 92 5.88 2.01 8.53
CA PHE A 92 4.98 2.79 9.40
C PHE A 92 3.56 2.92 8.82
N LEU A 93 3.45 3.11 7.50
CA LEU A 93 2.17 3.35 6.84
C LEU A 93 1.39 2.09 6.48
N ILE A 94 1.98 0.90 6.66
CA ILE A 94 1.35 -0.36 6.22
C ILE A 94 0.01 -0.58 6.95
N SER A 95 0.05 -0.64 8.28
CA SER A 95 -1.15 -0.89 9.08
C SER A 95 -2.20 0.22 8.93
N PRO A 96 -1.87 1.52 8.99
CA PRO A 96 -2.84 2.60 8.80
C PRO A 96 -3.55 2.58 7.44
N LEU A 97 -2.81 2.33 6.35
CA LEU A 97 -3.38 2.29 5.00
C LEU A 97 -4.31 1.09 4.84
N LEU A 98 -3.90 -0.10 5.30
CA LEU A 98 -4.73 -1.30 5.24
C LEU A 98 -5.95 -1.23 6.16
N HIS A 99 -5.81 -0.61 7.33
CA HIS A 99 -6.94 -0.35 8.22
C HIS A 99 -7.95 0.59 7.55
N ALA A 100 -7.49 1.68 6.93
CA ALA A 100 -8.35 2.58 6.17
C ALA A 100 -9.08 1.84 5.04
N LEU A 101 -8.36 1.02 4.27
CA LEU A 101 -8.90 0.26 3.14
C LEU A 101 -9.99 -0.75 3.57
N SER A 102 -9.81 -1.36 4.75
CA SER A 102 -10.78 -2.27 5.34
C SER A 102 -11.90 -1.59 6.14
N SER A 103 -11.87 -0.25 6.28
CA SER A 103 -12.83 0.51 7.07
C SER A 103 -13.78 1.35 6.22
N PHE A 104 -13.26 2.07 5.23
CA PHE A 104 -14.06 2.94 4.38
C PHE A 104 -14.80 2.15 3.29
N ASP A 105 -16.05 2.55 3.04
CA ASP A 105 -16.90 2.03 1.98
C ASP A 105 -17.12 3.15 0.94
N ASN A 106 -16.02 3.57 0.30
CA ASN A 106 -16.00 4.69 -0.62
C ASN A 106 -14.97 4.42 -1.74
N ASP A 107 -15.44 4.27 -2.98
CA ASP A 107 -14.55 3.87 -4.09
C ASP A 107 -13.41 4.87 -4.35
N PRO A 108 -13.64 6.20 -4.38
CA PRO A 108 -12.54 7.14 -4.58
C PRO A 108 -11.44 7.06 -3.51
N ILE A 109 -11.82 6.88 -2.24
CA ILE A 109 -10.85 6.72 -1.14
C ILE A 109 -10.13 5.38 -1.27
N ALA A 110 -10.86 4.30 -1.57
CA ALA A 110 -10.25 2.98 -1.76
C ALA A 110 -9.23 3.00 -2.91
N GLN A 111 -9.56 3.65 -4.04
CA GLN A 111 -8.64 3.81 -5.15
C GLN A 111 -7.39 4.60 -4.76
N GLN A 112 -7.55 5.75 -4.10
CA GLN A 112 -6.41 6.55 -3.62
C GLN A 112 -5.51 5.75 -2.67
N LEU A 113 -6.08 4.96 -1.76
CA LEU A 113 -5.32 4.09 -0.86
C LEU A 113 -4.52 3.03 -1.64
N ILE A 114 -5.15 2.38 -2.62
CA ILE A 114 -4.50 1.35 -3.44
C ILE A 114 -3.39 1.96 -4.30
N ASP A 115 -3.61 3.13 -4.89
CA ASP A 115 -2.59 3.85 -5.68
C ASP A 115 -1.38 4.23 -4.82
N ILE A 116 -1.62 4.72 -3.60
CA ILE A 116 -0.57 5.04 -2.63
C ILE A 116 0.21 3.77 -2.21
N ILE A 117 -0.49 2.67 -1.91
CA ILE A 117 0.14 1.39 -1.56
C ILE A 117 1.01 0.92 -2.74
N SER A 118 0.50 0.98 -3.97
CA SER A 118 1.21 0.61 -5.19
C SER A 118 2.47 1.46 -5.39
N ALA A 119 2.36 2.79 -5.23
CA ALA A 119 3.49 3.72 -5.35
C ALA A 119 4.57 3.47 -4.30
N LEU A 120 4.18 3.16 -3.07
CA LEU A 120 5.10 2.76 -2.00
C LEU A 120 5.82 1.46 -2.36
N CYS A 121 5.10 0.42 -2.77
CA CYS A 121 5.69 -0.86 -3.17
C CYS A 121 6.63 -0.75 -4.38
N ALA A 122 6.35 0.16 -5.32
CA ALA A 122 7.20 0.42 -6.47
C ALA A 122 8.52 1.12 -6.11
N SER A 123 8.55 1.82 -4.97
CA SER A 123 9.69 2.65 -4.55
C SER A 123 10.46 2.07 -3.35
N ALA A 124 9.82 1.21 -2.56
CA ALA A 124 10.36 0.60 -1.37
C ALA A 124 11.17 -0.67 -1.67
N ASN A 125 11.77 -1.22 -0.63
CA ASN A 125 12.40 -2.54 -0.71
C ASN A 125 11.34 -3.67 -0.70
N ASP A 126 11.77 -4.86 -1.10
CA ASP A 126 10.92 -6.06 -1.15
C ASP A 126 10.21 -6.36 0.18
N SER A 127 10.83 -6.01 1.33
CA SER A 127 10.22 -6.26 2.65
C SER A 127 8.94 -5.47 2.89
N VAL A 128 8.82 -4.24 2.38
CA VAL A 128 7.59 -3.46 2.53
C VAL A 128 6.45 -4.08 1.71
N THR A 129 6.74 -4.44 0.47
CA THR A 129 5.78 -5.13 -0.43
C THR A 129 5.36 -6.48 0.14
N ALA A 130 6.31 -7.25 0.67
CA ALA A 130 6.06 -8.53 1.35
C ALA A 130 5.11 -8.38 2.54
N ASP A 131 5.30 -7.36 3.38
CA ASP A 131 4.45 -7.10 4.54
C ASP A 131 3.03 -6.66 4.13
N PHE A 132 2.90 -5.87 3.07
CA PHE A 132 1.59 -5.55 2.50
C PHE A 132 0.87 -6.81 2.02
N ILE A 133 1.55 -7.67 1.26
CA ILE A 133 0.99 -8.95 0.77
C ILE A 133 0.54 -9.80 1.95
N ALA A 134 1.40 -9.98 2.95
CA ALA A 134 1.13 -10.81 4.12
C ALA A 134 -0.13 -10.33 4.86
N GLN A 135 -0.23 -9.02 5.13
CA GLN A 135 -1.36 -8.46 5.88
C GLN A 135 -2.66 -8.43 5.08
N VAL A 136 -2.61 -8.13 3.78
CA VAL A 136 -3.80 -8.18 2.91
C VAL A 136 -4.32 -9.61 2.81
N ALA A 137 -3.42 -10.58 2.57
CA ALA A 137 -3.78 -11.99 2.50
C ALA A 137 -4.36 -12.49 3.82
N GLU A 138 -3.75 -12.14 4.97
CA GLU A 138 -4.27 -12.50 6.30
C GLU A 138 -5.70 -12.00 6.50
N LYS A 139 -6.00 -10.75 6.11
CA LYS A 139 -7.35 -10.20 6.21
C LYS A 139 -8.34 -10.95 5.32
N LEU A 140 -7.96 -11.30 4.10
CA LEU A 140 -8.79 -12.07 3.18
C LEU A 140 -9.01 -13.52 3.66
N SER A 141 -7.97 -14.16 4.20
CA SER A 141 -8.04 -15.51 4.80
C SER A 141 -8.92 -15.57 6.04
N SER A 142 -8.98 -14.48 6.82
CA SER A 142 -9.83 -14.42 8.02
C SER A 142 -11.34 -14.42 7.74
N GLY A 143 -11.75 -14.07 6.52
CA GLY A 143 -13.16 -13.91 6.15
C GLY A 143 -13.89 -12.75 6.85
N ALA A 144 -13.17 -11.91 7.61
CA ALA A 144 -13.75 -10.88 8.48
C ALA A 144 -14.58 -9.81 7.75
N LEU A 145 -14.36 -9.62 6.45
CA LEU A 145 -15.04 -8.59 5.65
C LEU A 145 -16.32 -9.10 4.98
N ALA A 146 -16.69 -10.37 5.16
CA ALA A 146 -17.98 -10.96 4.80
C ALA A 146 -18.49 -10.61 3.38
N TRP A 147 -17.59 -10.60 2.38
CA TRP A 147 -17.90 -10.25 0.99
C TRP A 147 -18.54 -8.86 0.78
N SER A 148 -18.25 -7.93 1.70
CA SER A 148 -18.60 -6.52 1.55
C SER A 148 -17.75 -5.83 0.47
N ARG A 149 -18.09 -4.58 0.15
CA ARG A 149 -17.30 -3.76 -0.79
C ARG A 149 -15.83 -3.59 -0.36
N ARG A 150 -15.56 -3.60 0.95
CA ARG A 150 -14.19 -3.59 1.50
C ARG A 150 -13.42 -4.86 1.15
N GLN A 151 -14.08 -6.02 1.13
CA GLN A 151 -13.46 -7.26 0.64
C GLN A 151 -13.05 -7.11 -0.82
N LEU A 152 -13.90 -6.50 -1.65
CA LEU A 152 -13.59 -6.22 -3.05
C LEU A 152 -12.34 -5.33 -3.18
N TYR A 153 -12.24 -4.26 -2.40
CA TYR A 153 -11.04 -3.40 -2.41
C TYR A 153 -9.77 -4.15 -1.96
N MET A 154 -9.88 -5.01 -0.95
CA MET A 154 -8.76 -5.83 -0.48
C MET A 154 -8.34 -6.89 -1.52
N LEU A 155 -9.29 -7.49 -2.23
CA LEU A 155 -9.00 -8.41 -3.35
C LEU A 155 -8.27 -7.67 -4.47
N HIS A 156 -8.76 -6.49 -4.85
CA HIS A 156 -8.14 -5.68 -5.88
C HIS A 156 -6.70 -5.28 -5.49
N CYS A 157 -6.51 -4.83 -4.25
CA CYS A 157 -5.21 -4.50 -3.69
C CYS A 157 -4.27 -5.71 -3.73
N LEU A 158 -4.72 -6.89 -3.30
CA LEU A 158 -3.91 -8.12 -3.39
C LEU A 158 -3.50 -8.41 -4.84
N GLY A 159 -4.44 -8.34 -5.78
CA GLY A 159 -4.15 -8.60 -7.20
C GLY A 159 -3.07 -7.67 -7.76
N ILE A 160 -3.10 -6.39 -7.41
CA ILE A 160 -2.06 -5.42 -7.77
C ILE A 160 -0.72 -5.75 -7.11
N LEU A 161 -0.72 -6.07 -5.81
CA LEU A 161 0.49 -6.41 -5.06
C LEU A 161 1.15 -7.69 -5.59
N LEU A 162 0.35 -8.69 -5.97
CA LEU A 162 0.86 -9.88 -6.65
C LEU A 162 1.46 -9.51 -8.02
N ASN A 163 1.05 -8.41 -8.65
CA ASN A 163 1.64 -7.96 -9.90
C ASN A 163 2.94 -7.13 -9.73
N CYS A 164 3.34 -6.81 -8.50
CA CYS A 164 4.61 -6.12 -8.23
C CYS A 164 5.81 -7.01 -8.56
N GLN A 165 6.94 -6.40 -8.95
CA GLN A 165 8.18 -7.10 -9.32
C GLN A 165 8.96 -7.55 -8.07
N ILE A 166 8.33 -8.30 -7.18
CA ILE A 166 8.97 -8.94 -6.04
C ILE A 166 9.26 -10.42 -6.35
N ASN A 167 10.36 -10.94 -5.82
CA ASN A 167 10.68 -12.36 -5.93
C ASN A 167 9.70 -13.20 -5.10
N ASP A 168 8.92 -14.05 -5.77
CA ASP A 168 8.01 -15.03 -5.15
C ASP A 168 7.05 -14.45 -4.09
N PRO A 169 6.15 -13.50 -4.47
CA PRO A 169 5.21 -12.86 -3.55
C PRO A 169 4.33 -13.85 -2.77
N CYS A 170 4.08 -15.03 -3.35
CA CYS A 170 3.30 -16.09 -2.73
C CYS A 170 3.94 -16.67 -1.46
N MET A 171 5.26 -16.51 -1.25
CA MET A 171 5.95 -16.94 -0.03
C MET A 171 5.50 -16.19 1.23
N HIS A 172 4.98 -14.97 1.05
CA HIS A 172 4.56 -14.12 2.16
C HIS A 172 3.12 -14.40 2.61
N ILE A 173 2.39 -15.23 1.87
CA ILE A 173 1.04 -15.67 2.22
C ILE A 173 1.14 -16.83 3.21
N ARG A 174 0.79 -16.57 4.48
CA ARG A 174 0.89 -17.56 5.57
C ARG A 174 -0.15 -18.68 5.44
N ASP A 175 -1.42 -18.32 5.32
CA ASP A 175 -2.53 -19.28 5.26
C ASP A 175 -3.13 -19.33 3.84
N LYS A 176 -2.42 -20.08 2.98
CA LYS A 176 -2.78 -20.26 1.57
C LYS A 176 -4.08 -21.06 1.42
N GLU A 177 -4.30 -22.04 2.27
CA GLU A 177 -5.49 -22.91 2.23
C GLU A 177 -6.74 -22.13 2.60
N ALA A 178 -6.74 -21.38 3.70
CA ALA A 178 -7.88 -20.54 4.08
C ALA A 178 -8.14 -19.45 3.03
N LEU A 179 -7.09 -18.86 2.45
CA LEU A 179 -7.23 -17.89 1.37
C LEU A 179 -7.98 -18.50 0.18
N VAL A 180 -7.47 -19.60 -0.37
CA VAL A 180 -8.06 -20.25 -1.56
C VAL A 180 -9.46 -20.77 -1.26
N SER A 181 -9.68 -21.36 -0.08
CA SER A 181 -11.00 -21.82 0.37
C SER A 181 -12.02 -20.68 0.39
N ASN A 182 -11.65 -19.52 0.96
CA ASN A 182 -12.50 -18.34 0.94
C ASN A 182 -12.75 -17.84 -0.49
N LEU A 183 -11.72 -17.75 -1.34
CA LEU A 183 -11.89 -17.34 -2.74
C LEU A 183 -12.88 -18.27 -3.49
N VAL A 184 -12.77 -19.59 -3.30
CA VAL A 184 -13.70 -20.57 -3.88
C VAL A 184 -15.12 -20.36 -3.37
N ALA A 185 -15.30 -20.07 -2.07
CA ALA A 185 -16.61 -19.74 -1.50
C ALA A 185 -17.18 -18.45 -2.13
N GLY A 186 -16.35 -17.43 -2.33
CA GLY A 186 -16.75 -16.16 -2.93
C GLY A 186 -17.17 -16.29 -4.39
N LEU A 187 -16.55 -17.17 -5.17
CA LEU A 187 -16.95 -17.43 -6.57
C LEU A 187 -18.40 -17.92 -6.69
N GLN A 188 -18.92 -18.58 -5.66
CA GLN A 188 -20.30 -19.07 -5.64
C GLN A 188 -21.32 -17.91 -5.53
N LEU A 189 -20.90 -16.74 -5.06
CA LEU A 189 -21.78 -15.57 -4.93
C LEU A 189 -22.20 -15.03 -6.30
N PRO A 190 -23.45 -14.56 -6.46
CA PRO A 190 -23.96 -14.05 -7.74
C PRO A 190 -23.53 -12.59 -8.01
N SER A 191 -22.25 -12.26 -7.84
CA SER A 191 -21.70 -10.93 -8.10
C SER A 191 -20.55 -11.00 -9.11
N ASP A 192 -20.75 -10.42 -10.29
CA ASP A 192 -19.75 -10.41 -11.36
C ASP A 192 -18.51 -9.57 -10.98
N GLU A 193 -18.70 -8.49 -10.23
CA GLU A 193 -17.61 -7.66 -9.71
C GLU A 193 -16.71 -8.46 -8.77
N ILE A 194 -17.29 -9.11 -7.75
CA ILE A 194 -16.54 -9.91 -6.79
C ILE A 194 -15.87 -11.10 -7.49
N ARG A 195 -16.59 -11.79 -8.39
CA ARG A 195 -16.04 -12.89 -9.17
C ARG A 195 -14.86 -12.47 -10.02
N GLY A 196 -14.94 -11.29 -10.65
CA GLY A 196 -13.85 -10.73 -11.46
C GLY A 196 -12.56 -10.57 -10.66
N GLU A 197 -12.65 -9.93 -9.48
CA GLU A 197 -11.50 -9.73 -8.60
C GLU A 197 -10.97 -11.05 -8.05
N ILE A 198 -11.85 -12.00 -7.68
CA ILE A 198 -11.42 -13.32 -7.23
C ILE A 198 -10.68 -14.07 -8.35
N LEU A 199 -11.23 -14.09 -9.56
CA LEU A 199 -10.59 -14.74 -10.71
C LEU A 199 -9.24 -14.08 -11.04
N PHE A 200 -9.15 -12.76 -10.92
CA PHE A 200 -7.90 -12.04 -11.09
C PHE A 200 -6.84 -12.49 -10.08
N VAL A 201 -7.19 -12.52 -8.79
CA VAL A 201 -6.29 -12.98 -7.72
C VAL A 201 -5.89 -14.44 -7.93
N LEU A 202 -6.84 -15.34 -8.21
CA LEU A 202 -6.56 -16.75 -8.46
C LEU A 202 -5.65 -16.97 -9.66
N TYR A 203 -5.83 -16.20 -10.74
CA TYR A 203 -4.96 -16.23 -11.91
C TYR A 203 -3.54 -15.76 -11.59
N LYS A 204 -3.39 -14.71 -10.78
CA LYS A 204 -2.07 -14.26 -10.33
C LYS A 204 -1.40 -15.30 -9.43
N LEU A 205 -2.14 -15.87 -8.49
CA LEU A 205 -1.66 -16.95 -7.63
C LEU A 205 -1.27 -18.20 -8.42
N SER A 206 -2.00 -18.55 -9.50
CA SER A 206 -1.65 -19.72 -10.31
C SER A 206 -0.32 -19.49 -11.03
N ILE A 207 -0.18 -18.39 -11.79
CA ILE A 207 1.08 -18.09 -12.51
C ILE A 207 2.27 -18.09 -11.55
N GLN A 208 2.10 -17.51 -10.37
CA GLN A 208 3.17 -17.43 -9.39
C GLN A 208 3.42 -18.73 -8.66
N GLY A 209 2.38 -19.50 -8.35
CA GLY A 209 2.49 -20.84 -7.78
C GLY A 209 3.26 -21.79 -8.71
N TYR A 210 3.01 -21.71 -10.02
CA TYR A 210 3.77 -22.43 -11.05
C TYR A 210 5.23 -21.96 -11.15
N ALA A 211 5.53 -20.70 -10.85
CA ALA A 211 6.88 -20.15 -10.84
C ALA A 211 7.61 -20.31 -9.48
N SER A 212 6.87 -20.49 -8.39
CA SER A 212 7.38 -20.53 -7.02
C SER A 212 8.08 -21.85 -6.73
N ARG A 213 9.20 -21.79 -5.99
CA ARG A 213 9.93 -23.01 -5.56
C ARG A 213 9.25 -23.73 -4.40
N ASP A 214 8.23 -23.12 -3.80
CA ASP A 214 7.64 -23.59 -2.54
C ASP A 214 6.82 -24.88 -2.70
N GLY A 215 6.26 -25.17 -3.86
CA GLY A 215 5.42 -26.36 -4.11
C GLY A 215 4.10 -26.41 -3.33
N LEU A 216 4.06 -25.87 -2.10
CA LEU A 216 2.92 -25.85 -1.20
C LEU A 216 1.76 -25.01 -1.76
N GLY A 217 2.06 -23.87 -2.40
CA GLY A 217 1.04 -23.06 -3.06
C GLY A 217 0.40 -23.76 -4.27
N ALA A 218 1.21 -24.45 -5.08
CA ALA A 218 0.72 -25.25 -6.19
C ALA A 218 -0.14 -26.43 -5.71
N ASN A 219 0.25 -27.08 -4.61
CA ASN A 219 -0.52 -28.16 -3.99
C ASN A 219 -1.92 -27.71 -3.53
N VAL A 220 -2.04 -26.51 -2.95
CA VAL A 220 -3.33 -25.97 -2.52
C VAL A 220 -4.24 -25.71 -3.72
N LEU A 221 -3.77 -25.00 -4.76
CA LEU A 221 -4.59 -24.73 -5.94
C LEU A 221 -5.02 -26.01 -6.65
N GLN A 222 -4.15 -27.02 -6.71
CA GLN A 222 -4.46 -28.33 -7.27
C GLN A 222 -5.57 -29.05 -6.49
N ALA A 223 -5.57 -28.97 -5.15
CA ALA A 223 -6.63 -29.56 -4.33
C ALA A 223 -8.02 -28.97 -4.62
N PHE A 224 -8.10 -27.68 -4.98
CA PHE A 224 -9.35 -27.01 -5.33
C PHE A 224 -9.66 -27.00 -6.83
N CYS A 225 -8.79 -27.56 -7.68
CA CYS A 225 -8.88 -27.47 -9.15
C CYS A 225 -10.26 -27.85 -9.73
N PRO A 226 -10.92 -28.97 -9.36
CA PRO A 226 -12.23 -29.32 -9.91
C PRO A 226 -13.29 -28.24 -9.64
N SER A 227 -13.28 -27.66 -8.44
CA SER A 227 -14.19 -26.58 -8.05
C SER A 227 -13.86 -25.29 -8.79
N LEU A 228 -12.57 -24.96 -8.89
CA LEU A 228 -12.09 -23.76 -9.58
C LEU A 228 -12.45 -23.78 -11.06
N LEU A 229 -12.21 -24.89 -11.77
CA LEU A 229 -12.57 -25.03 -13.17
C LEU A 229 -14.08 -24.91 -13.38
N ARG A 230 -14.88 -25.62 -12.58
CA ARG A 230 -16.35 -25.58 -12.68
C ARG A 230 -16.88 -24.16 -12.46
N LEU A 231 -16.44 -23.49 -11.38
CA LEU A 231 -16.93 -22.15 -11.02
C LEU A 231 -16.44 -21.09 -12.01
N SER A 232 -15.21 -21.23 -12.53
CA SER A 232 -14.68 -20.34 -13.57
C SER A 232 -15.49 -20.47 -14.86
N MET A 233 -15.76 -21.71 -15.32
CA MET A 233 -16.61 -21.94 -16.49
C MET A 233 -18.03 -21.38 -16.29
N GLU A 234 -18.61 -21.56 -15.10
CA GLU A 234 -19.92 -21.00 -14.77
C GLU A 234 -19.91 -19.46 -14.83
N ALA A 235 -18.87 -18.81 -14.30
CA ALA A 235 -18.71 -17.37 -14.39
C ALA A 235 -18.54 -16.91 -15.85
N LEU A 236 -17.71 -17.60 -16.64
CA LEU A 236 -17.47 -17.31 -18.06
C LEU A 236 -18.75 -17.37 -18.90
N LEU A 237 -19.60 -18.37 -18.66
CA LEU A 237 -20.86 -18.54 -19.38
C LEU A 237 -21.89 -17.46 -19.08
N LYS A 238 -21.82 -16.86 -17.88
CA LYS A 238 -22.84 -15.91 -17.39
C LYS A 238 -22.43 -14.45 -17.56
N THR A 239 -21.13 -14.17 -17.53
CA THR A 239 -20.63 -12.80 -17.49
C THR A 239 -20.59 -12.13 -18.86
N GLN A 240 -20.87 -10.81 -18.88
CA GLN A 240 -20.68 -9.95 -20.05
C GLN A 240 -19.43 -9.07 -19.93
N ARG A 241 -18.65 -9.26 -18.86
CA ARG A 241 -17.46 -8.46 -18.56
C ARG A 241 -16.21 -9.12 -19.15
N ASP A 242 -15.49 -8.37 -19.98
CA ASP A 242 -14.31 -8.89 -20.69
C ASP A 242 -13.12 -9.17 -19.76
N ASP A 243 -12.97 -8.41 -18.68
CA ASP A 243 -11.95 -8.65 -17.65
C ASP A 243 -12.19 -9.98 -16.91
N VAL A 244 -13.44 -10.27 -16.55
CA VAL A 244 -13.84 -11.55 -15.95
C VAL A 244 -13.57 -12.70 -16.92
N ARG A 245 -13.86 -12.50 -18.22
CA ARG A 245 -13.60 -13.48 -19.28
C ARG A 245 -12.11 -13.78 -19.43
N LEU A 246 -11.28 -12.74 -19.54
CA LEU A 246 -9.85 -12.87 -19.70
C LEU A 246 -9.22 -13.63 -18.51
N ASN A 247 -9.58 -13.23 -17.28
CA ASN A 247 -9.06 -13.85 -16.07
C ASN A 247 -9.51 -15.31 -15.92
N GLY A 248 -10.78 -15.61 -16.22
CA GLY A 248 -11.31 -16.98 -16.16
C GLY A 248 -10.66 -17.92 -17.18
N VAL A 249 -10.43 -17.45 -18.41
CA VAL A 249 -9.70 -18.21 -19.45
C VAL A 249 -8.24 -18.41 -19.04
N GLY A 250 -7.58 -17.35 -18.54
CA GLY A 250 -6.20 -17.40 -18.06
C GLY A 250 -6.02 -18.44 -16.94
N LEU A 251 -6.89 -18.40 -15.93
CA LEU A 251 -6.88 -19.37 -14.83
C LEU A 251 -7.09 -20.81 -15.32
N SER A 252 -8.04 -21.01 -16.24
CA SER A 252 -8.33 -22.34 -16.79
C SER A 252 -7.14 -22.92 -17.54
N ASN A 253 -6.43 -22.09 -18.32
CA ASN A 253 -5.22 -22.51 -19.02
C ASN A 253 -4.09 -22.89 -18.07
N CYS A 254 -3.97 -22.24 -16.90
CA CYS A 254 -2.97 -22.63 -15.91
C CYS A 254 -3.16 -24.08 -15.45
N PHE A 255 -4.39 -24.57 -15.29
CA PHE A 255 -4.65 -25.94 -14.82
C PHE A 255 -4.58 -27.04 -15.89
N LEU A 256 -4.45 -26.67 -17.17
CA LEU A 256 -4.36 -27.62 -18.29
C LEU A 256 -2.91 -28.01 -18.63
N HIS A 257 -1.93 -27.37 -17.98
CA HIS A 257 -0.50 -27.62 -18.12
C HIS A 257 0.10 -28.08 -16.78
#